data_AF-A0A843YXT8-F1
#
_entry.id   AF-A0A843YXT8-F1
#
_cell.length_a   1.000
_cell.length_b   1.000
_cell.length_c   1.000
_cell.angle_alpha   90.00
_cell.angle_beta   90.00
_cell.angle_gamma   90.00
#
_symmetry.space_group_name_H-M   'P 1'
#
loop_
_entity.id
_entity.type
_entity.pdbx_description
1 polymer ?
#
loop_
_entity_poly.entity_id
_entity_poly.type
_entity_poly.pdbx_seq_one_letter_code
_entity_poly.pdbx_strand_id
1 'polypeptide(L)' 'MNKNIVMNDFEQPKLEILIGKLNESVAVAVELASDSSDDDLVAELDTTAYELGELINNLRQINREATIQEYIRGEI' A
#
# COMPACT_ATOMS: atom_id res chain seq x y z
N MET A 1 -3.42 -24.48 3.88
CA MET A 1 -2.85 -23.98 5.15
C MET A 1 -2.94 -22.46 5.11
N ASN A 2 -3.85 -21.85 5.86
CA ASN A 2 -3.77 -20.41 6.10
C ASN A 2 -2.55 -20.18 7.00
N LYS A 3 -1.53 -19.52 6.46
CA LYS A 3 -0.48 -18.96 7.32
C LYS A 3 -1.14 -17.82 8.10
N ASN A 4 -1.26 -17.97 9.41
CA ASN A 4 -1.74 -16.90 10.27
C ASN A 4 -0.73 -15.75 10.18
N ILE A 5 -1.08 -14.68 9.47
CA ILE A 5 -0.32 -13.44 9.48
C ILE A 5 -0.69 -12.74 10.78
N VAL A 6 0.30 -12.58 11.66
CA VAL A 6 0.17 -11.84 12.91
C VAL A 6 1.21 -10.74 12.85
N MET A 7 0.78 -9.50 13.09
CA MET A 7 1.63 -8.32 12.97
C MET A 7 1.55 -7.57 14.27
N ASN A 8 2.68 -7.46 14.97
CA ASN A 8 2.68 -6.90 16.31
C ASN A 8 2.57 -5.36 16.29
N ASP A 9 2.34 -4.79 17.49
CA ASP A 9 2.24 -3.34 17.74
C ASP A 9 3.44 -2.50 17.21
N PHE A 10 4.58 -3.13 16.94
CA PHE A 10 5.76 -2.46 16.38
C PHE A 10 5.85 -2.55 14.85
N GLU A 11 5.23 -3.56 14.24
CA GLU A 11 5.22 -3.79 12.80
C GLU A 11 4.08 -3.02 12.12
N GLN A 12 2.91 -2.93 12.76
CA GLN A 12 1.75 -2.23 12.20
C GLN A 12 2.02 -0.74 11.90
N PRO A 13 2.62 0.06 12.82
CA PRO A 13 2.95 1.46 12.52
C PRO A 13 3.96 1.61 11.38
N LYS A 14 4.88 0.64 11.22
CA LYS A 14 5.85 0.65 10.11
C LYS A 14 5.19 0.38 8.77
N LEU A 15 4.21 -0.52 8.75
CA LEU A 15 3.42 -0.79 7.55
C LEU A 15 2.62 0.45 7.14
N GLU A 16 2.02 1.16 8.10
CA GLU A 16 1.31 2.42 7.81
C GLU A 16 2.26 3.52 7.30
N ILE A 17 3.47 3.64 7.85
CA ILE A 17 4.50 4.54 7.32
C ILE A 17 4.87 4.15 5.87
N LEU A 18 5.05 2.87 5.59
CA LEU A 18 5.35 2.39 4.24
C LEU A 18 4.22 2.72 3.26
N ILE A 19 2.98 2.46 3.66
CA ILE A 19 1.79 2.83 2.88
C ILE A 19 1.77 4.35 2.63
N GLY A 20 2.08 5.17 3.63
CA GLY A 20 2.18 6.63 3.48
C GLY A 20 3.17 7.03 2.39
N LYS A 21 4.40 6.50 2.43
CA LYS A 21 5.43 6.77 1.41
C LYS A 21 5.03 6.30 0.02
N LEU A 22 4.34 5.17 -0.10
CA LEU A 22 3.84 4.69 -1.39
C LEU A 22 2.75 5.63 -1.95
N ASN A 23 1.88 6.18 -1.10
CA ASN A 23 0.91 7.19 -1.55
C ASN A 23 1.60 8.47 -2.02
N GLU A 24 2.68 8.91 -1.35
CA GLU A 24 3.50 10.03 -1.83
C GLU A 24 4.10 9.74 -3.21
N SER A 25 4.63 8.53 -3.44
CA SER A 25 5.13 8.13 -4.75
C SER A 25 4.06 8.15 -5.85
N VAL A 26 2.83 7.71 -5.54
CA VAL A 26 1.69 7.80 -6.47
C VAL A 26 1.38 9.26 -6.80
N ALA A 27 1.35 10.14 -5.80
CA ALA A 27 1.08 11.56 -6.02
C ALA A 27 2.14 12.19 -6.93
N VAL A 28 3.43 11.87 -6.73
CA VAL A 28 4.52 12.33 -7.59
C VAL A 28 4.39 11.79 -9.02
N ALA A 29 4.04 10.51 -9.19
CA ALA A 29 3.86 9.94 -10.53
C ALA A 29 2.72 10.63 -11.29
N VAL A 30 1.61 10.92 -10.62
CA VAL A 30 0.46 11.63 -11.20
C VAL A 30 0.81 13.08 -11.52
N GLU A 31 1.54 13.78 -10.65
CA GLU A 31 2.00 15.16 -10.89
C GLU A 31 2.91 15.21 -12.14
N LEU A 32 3.90 14.33 -12.21
CA LEU A 32 4.81 14.22 -13.36
C LEU A 32 4.07 13.88 -14.67
N ALA A 33 3.06 13.01 -14.61
CA ALA A 33 2.24 12.68 -15.77
C ALA A 33 1.43 13.90 -16.23
N SER A 34 0.85 14.65 -15.29
CA SER A 34 0.04 15.83 -15.61
C SER A 34 0.84 17.00 -16.20
N ASP A 35 2.12 17.10 -15.85
CA ASP A 35 3.03 18.15 -16.33
C ASP A 35 3.81 17.75 -17.60
N SER A 36 3.71 16.48 -18.03
CA SER A 36 4.41 15.96 -19.20
C SER A 36 3.63 16.22 -20.50
N SER A 37 4.36 16.56 -21.57
CA SER A 37 3.83 16.59 -22.94
C SER A 37 4.23 15.35 -23.77
N ASP A 38 4.92 14.40 -23.15
CA ASP A 38 5.36 13.15 -23.78
C ASP A 38 4.34 12.04 -23.45
N ASP A 39 3.53 11.68 -24.44
CA ASP A 39 2.44 10.71 -24.30
C ASP A 39 2.92 9.32 -23.85
N ASP A 40 4.12 8.89 -24.27
CA ASP A 40 4.67 7.60 -23.88
C ASP A 40 5.05 7.61 -22.40
N LEU A 41 5.69 8.71 -21.94
CA LEU A 41 6.01 8.90 -20.53
C LEU A 41 4.74 8.98 -19.65
N VAL A 42 3.70 9.67 -20.12
CA VAL A 42 2.41 9.74 -19.41
C VAL A 42 1.82 8.36 -19.22
N ALA A 43 1.79 7.54 -20.27
CA ALA A 43 1.26 6.17 -20.20
C ALA A 43 2.04 5.27 -19.22
N GLU A 44 3.37 5.41 -19.18
CA GLU A 44 4.22 4.69 -18.22
C GLU A 44 3.98 5.12 -16.77
N LEU A 45 3.84 6.43 -16.53
CA LEU A 45 3.57 6.98 -15.20
C LEU A 45 2.17 6.62 -14.70
N ASP A 46 1.16 6.64 -15.57
CA ASP A 46 -0.20 6.19 -15.25
C ASP A 46 -0.22 4.70 -14.87
N THR A 47 0.50 3.87 -15.64
CA THR A 47 0.66 2.43 -15.33
C THR A 47 1.34 2.24 -13.98
N THR A 48 2.41 2.99 -13.71
CA THR A 48 3.15 2.94 -12.44
C THR A 48 2.26 3.36 -11.27
N ALA A 49 1.49 4.44 -11.42
CA ALA A 49 0.56 4.91 -10.39
C ALA A 49 -0.53 3.87 -10.09
N TYR A 50 -1.03 3.18 -11.12
CA TYR A 50 -1.99 2.09 -10.98
C TYR A 50 -1.41 0.91 -10.19
N GLU A 51 -0.24 0.41 -10.57
CA GLU A 51 0.42 -0.72 -9.90
C GLU A 51 0.75 -0.42 -8.43
N LEU A 52 1.22 0.80 -8.15
CA LEU A 52 1.44 1.27 -6.78
C LEU A 52 0.12 1.33 -5.99
N GLY A 53 -0.98 1.75 -6.63
CA GLY A 53 -2.32 1.73 -6.03
C GLY A 53 -2.78 0.32 -5.65
N GLU A 54 -2.56 -0.67 -6.51
CA GLU A 54 -2.85 -2.08 -6.20
C GLU A 54 -2.00 -2.59 -5.04
N LEU A 55 -0.70 -2.29 -5.03
CA LEU A 55 0.20 -2.66 -3.93
C LEU A 55 -0.27 -2.05 -2.60
N ILE A 56 -0.61 -0.76 -2.57
CA ILE A 56 -1.14 -0.08 -1.38
C ILE A 56 -2.41 -0.77 -0.87
N ASN A 57 -3.32 -1.14 -1.78
CA ASN A 57 -4.56 -1.84 -1.42
C ASN A 57 -4.28 -3.21 -0.80
N ASN A 58 -3.34 -3.97 -1.37
CA ASN A 58 -2.91 -5.26 -0.83
C ASN A 58 -2.27 -5.12 0.56
N LEU A 59 -1.41 -4.12 0.76
CA LEU A 59 -0.79 -3.85 2.07
C LEU A 59 -1.82 -3.45 3.13
N ARG A 60 -2.83 -2.64 2.77
CA ARG A 60 -3.95 -2.31 3.67
C ARG A 60 -4.80 -3.52 4.01
N GLN A 61 -4.99 -4.44 3.06
CA GLN A 61 -5.68 -5.71 3.32
C GLN A 61 -4.88 -6.56 4.31
N ILE A 62 -3.57 -6.71 4.10
CA ILE A 62 -2.68 -7.41 5.03
C ILE A 62 -2.74 -6.80 6.43
N ASN A 63 -2.74 -5.46 6.53
CA ASN A 63 -2.86 -4.78 7.83
C ASN A 63 -4.16 -5.16 8.56
N ARG A 64 -5.30 -5.06 7.87
CA ARG A 64 -6.61 -5.41 8.44
C ARG A 64 -6.69 -6.87 8.84
N GLU A 65 -6.22 -7.78 7.99
CA GLU A 65 -6.23 -9.22 8.27
C GLU A 65 -5.38 -9.56 9.49
N ALA A 66 -4.22 -8.92 9.65
CA ALA A 66 -3.36 -9.13 10.81
C ALA A 66 -3.97 -8.61 12.12
N THR A 67 -4.61 -7.42 12.10
CA THR A 67 -5.27 -6.84 13.29
C THR A 67 -6.48 -7.65 13.76
N ILE A 68 -7.31 -8.15 12.83
CA ILE A 68 -8.46 -8.99 13.19
C ILE A 68 -8.01 -10.26 13.93
N GLN A 69 -6.88 -10.85 13.53
CA GLN A 69 -6.34 -12.06 14.15
C GLN A 69 -5.81 -11.81 15.57
N GLU A 70 -5.25 -10.62 15.85
CA GLU A 70 -4.85 -10.24 17.21
C GLU A 70 -6.07 -10.10 18.14
N TYR A 71 -7.14 -9.46 17.67
CA TYR A 71 -8.39 -9.33 18.43
C TYR A 71 -8.98 -10.69 18.81
N ILE A 72 -9.06 -11.63 17.86
CA ILE A 72 -9.58 -13.00 18.12
C ILE A 72 -8.73 -13.73 19.18
N ARG A 73 -7.41 -13.51 19.24
CA ARG A 73 -6.54 -14.15 20.24
C ARG A 73 -6.58 -13.50 21.61
N GLY A 74 -6.85 -12.19 21.69
CA GLY A 74 -6.98 -11.48 22.96
C GLY A 74 -8.27 -11.78 23.72
N GLU A 75 -9.27 -12.36 23.04
CA GLU A 75 -10.58 -12.71 23.60
C GLU A 75 -10.74 -14.20 24.00
N ILE A 76 -9.69 -15.03 23.87
CA ILE A 76 -9.66 -16.47 24.24
C ILE A 76 -8.76 -16.67 25.45
#